data_AF-A0A165Z5U8-F1
#
_entry.id   AF-A0A165Z5U8-F1
#
_cell.length_a   1.000
_cell.length_b   1.000
_cell.length_c   1.000
_cell.angle_alpha   90.00
_cell.angle_beta   90.00
_cell.angle_gamma   90.00
#
_symmetry.space_group_name_H-M   'P 1'
#
loop_
_entity.id
_entity.type
_entity.pdbx_description
1 polymer ?
#
loop_
_entity_poly.entity_id
_entity_poly.type
_entity_poly.pdbx_seq_one_letter_code
_entity_poly.pdbx_strand_id
1 'polypeptide(L)' 'MRNLNTLEFLGIWESLYNTNFKPLEFKGFRKQSGLNVFTLSPKKWIDKTSAIGIISKSGRYGGTYPHKDIAFKFAS' A
#
# COMPACT_ATOMS: atom_id res chain seq x y z
N MET A 1 3.35 -1.64 -7.13
CA MET A 1 3.77 -2.43 -5.96
C MET A 1 3.91 -3.88 -6.39
N ARG A 2 5.15 -4.38 -6.43
CA ARG A 2 5.47 -5.76 -6.84
C ARG A 2 6.10 -6.59 -5.72
N ASN A 3 6.66 -5.95 -4.69
CA ASN A 3 7.31 -6.63 -3.58
C ASN A 3 6.29 -7.02 -2.50
N LEU A 4 6.27 -8.31 -2.15
CA LEU A 4 5.45 -8.86 -1.07
C LEU A 4 5.78 -8.20 0.28
N ASN A 5 7.07 -8.01 0.58
CA ASN A 5 7.53 -7.37 1.81
C ASN A 5 6.98 -5.94 1.97
N THR A 6 6.91 -5.17 0.87
CA THR A 6 6.34 -3.82 0.90
C THR A 6 4.85 -3.86 1.19
N LEU A 7 4.12 -4.80 0.58
CA LEU A 7 2.68 -4.96 0.81
C LEU A 7 2.36 -5.42 2.23
N GLU A 8 3.14 -6.34 2.79
CA GLU A 8 2.97 -6.78 4.17
C GLU A 8 3.26 -5.65 5.16
N PHE A 9 4.35 -4.91 4.97
CA PHE A 9 4.68 -3.79 5.83
C PHE A 9 3.58 -2.73 5.83
N LEU A 10 3.07 -2.38 4.64
CA LEU A 10 1.96 -1.44 4.52
C LEU A 10 0.70 -1.98 5.19
N GLY A 11 0.33 -3.24 4.96
CA GLY A 11 -0.84 -3.83 5.60
C GLY A 11 -0.77 -3.85 7.12
N ILE A 12 0.41 -4.09 7.70
CA ILE A 12 0.62 -4.02 9.15
C ILE A 12 0.46 -2.59 9.65
N TRP A 13 1.13 -1.63 9.00
CA TRP A 13 1.04 -0.22 9.39
C TRP A 13 -0.42 0.28 9.32
N GLU A 14 -1.13 -0.03 8.24
CA GLU A 14 -2.54 0.32 8.09
C GLU A 14 -3.40 -0.33 9.18
N SER A 15 -3.19 -1.62 9.49
CA SER A 15 -3.97 -2.29 10.53
C SER A 15 -3.76 -1.69 11.92
N LEU A 16 -2.64 -1.01 12.17
CA LEU A 16 -2.33 -0.37 13.45
C LEU A 16 -2.87 1.06 13.53
N TYR A 17 -2.77 1.82 12.43
CA TYR A 17 -3.05 3.26 12.42
C TYR A 17 -4.35 3.66 11.70
N ASN A 18 -5.03 2.72 11.02
CA ASN A 18 -6.22 2.99 10.23
C ASN A 18 -7.40 2.09 10.62
N THR A 19 -8.36 2.67 11.36
CA THR A 19 -9.57 1.97 11.81
C THR A 19 -10.53 1.60 10.66
N ASN A 20 -10.45 2.28 9.52
CA ASN A 20 -11.29 2.02 8.33
C ASN A 20 -10.62 1.09 7.32
N PHE A 21 -9.48 0.48 7.69
CA PHE A 21 -8.77 -0.44 6.83
C PHE A 21 -9.62 -1.67 6.51
N LYS A 22 -9.56 -2.14 5.26
CA LYS A 22 -10.31 -3.33 4.80
C LYS A 22 -9.40 -4.56 4.75
N PRO A 23 -9.31 -5.36 5.84
CA PRO A 23 -8.40 -6.51 5.90
C PRO A 23 -8.78 -7.65 4.94
N LEU A 24 -10.06 -7.73 4.53
CA LEU A 24 -10.53 -8.74 3.58
C LEU A 24 -9.91 -8.53 2.19
N GLU A 25 -9.98 -7.30 1.68
CA GLU A 25 -9.37 -6.90 0.41
C GLU A 25 -7.84 -7.04 0.47
N PHE A 26 -7.23 -6.66 1.60
CA PHE A 26 -5.80 -6.83 1.84
C PHE A 26 -5.35 -8.29 1.72
N LYS A 27 -6.08 -9.24 2.32
CA LYS A 27 -5.77 -10.68 2.20
C LYS A 27 -5.79 -11.13 0.74
N GLY A 28 -6.73 -10.62 -0.07
CA GLY A 28 -6.78 -10.85 -1.50
C GLY A 28 -5.52 -10.40 -2.22
N PHE A 29 -5.07 -9.17 -1.95
CA PHE A 29 -3.81 -8.65 -2.52
C PHE A 29 -2.58 -9.39 -2.03
N ARG A 30 -2.51 -9.74 -0.74
CA ARG A 30 -1.40 -10.51 -0.17
C ARG A 30 -1.24 -11.84 -0.89
N LYS A 31 -2.34 -12.56 -1.12
CA LYS A 31 -2.35 -13.84 -1.85
C LYS A 31 -1.86 -13.69 -3.30
N GLN A 32 -2.20 -12.58 -3.96
CA GLN A 32 -1.79 -12.33 -5.34
C GLN A 32 -0.34 -11.80 -5.45
N SER A 33 0.16 -11.12 -4.42
CA SER A 33 1.47 -10.44 -4.43
C SER A 33 2.71 -11.34 -4.48
N GLY A 34 2.54 -12.66 -4.36
CA GLY A 34 3.58 -13.65 -4.58
C GLY A 34 3.67 -14.19 -6.01
N LEU A 35 2.74 -13.79 -6.90
CA LEU A 35 2.79 -14.19 -8.30
C LEU A 35 3.73 -13.25 -9.08
N ASN A 36 4.64 -13.81 -9.89
CA ASN A 36 5.57 -13.03 -10.72
C ASN A 36 4.88 -12.06 -11.70
N VAL A 37 3.60 -12.26 -11.98
CA VAL A 37 2.78 -11.41 -12.88
C VAL A 37 2.06 -10.28 -12.11
N PHE A 38 2.10 -10.28 -10.78
CA PHE A 38 1.31 -9.35 -10.00
C PHE A 38 1.79 -7.91 -10.13
N THR A 39 0.86 -7.03 -10.51
CA THR A 39 1.07 -5.59 -10.57
C THR A 39 -0.09 -4.87 -9.91
N LEU A 40 0.18 -4.24 -8.75
CA LEU A 40 -0.79 -3.39 -8.07
C LEU A 40 -0.38 -1.92 -8.16
N SER A 41 -1.30 -1.08 -8.63
CA SER A 41 -1.14 0.38 -8.61
C SER A 41 -1.38 0.93 -7.20
N PRO A 42 -0.58 1.89 -6.71
CA PRO A 42 -0.82 2.55 -5.42
C PRO A 42 -2.22 3.14 -5.29
N LYS A 43 -2.78 3.70 -6.37
CA LYS A 43 -4.15 4.23 -6.37
C LYS A 43 -5.18 3.12 -6.14
N LYS A 44 -5.02 1.97 -6.82
CA LYS A 44 -5.89 0.80 -6.65
C LYS A 44 -5.80 0.21 -5.24
N TRP A 45 -4.61 0.23 -4.63
CA TRP A 45 -4.44 -0.14 -3.22
C TRP A 45 -5.27 0.77 -2.31
N ILE A 46 -5.08 2.09 -2.40
CA ILE A 46 -5.81 3.09 -1.61
C ILE A 46 -7.32 2.92 -1.75
N ASP A 47 -7.82 2.83 -2.98
CA ASP A 47 -9.26 2.73 -3.26
C ASP A 47 -9.88 1.44 -2.69
N LYS A 48 -9.14 0.32 -2.74
CA LYS A 48 -9.64 -1.00 -2.34
C LYS A 48 -9.50 -1.27 -0.85
N THR A 49 -8.38 -0.90 -0.25
CA THR A 49 -8.12 -1.15 1.18
C THR A 49 -8.46 0.02 2.08
N SER A 50 -8.83 1.17 1.50
CA SER A 50 -9.04 2.44 2.22
C SER A 50 -7.81 2.88 3.00
N ALA A 51 -6.63 2.57 2.45
CA ALA A 51 -5.33 2.86 3.06
C ALA A 51 -5.04 4.37 3.14
N ILE A 52 -4.41 4.80 4.24
CA ILE A 52 -4.05 6.21 4.51
C ILE A 52 -2.54 6.46 4.51
N GLY A 53 -1.75 5.39 4.61
CA GLY A 53 -0.29 5.42 4.73
C GLY A 53 0.44 5.75 3.43
N ILE A 54 -0.26 5.73 2.29
CA ILE A 54 0.29 6.20 1.02
C ILE A 54 -0.77 7.04 0.31
N ILE A 55 -0.36 8.16 -0.28
CA ILE A 55 -1.20 9.03 -1.08
C ILE A 55 -0.70 8.99 -2.52
N SER A 56 -1.58 8.65 -3.46
CA SER A 56 -1.27 8.67 -4.89
C SER A 56 -1.99 9.82 -5.56
N LYS A 57 -1.24 10.82 -6.04
CA LYS A 57 -1.76 11.94 -6.82
C LYS A 57 -1.39 11.77 -8.29
N SER A 58 -2.39 11.86 -9.18
CA SER A 58 -2.18 11.91 -10.63
C SER A 58 -2.09 13.35 -11.12
N GLY A 59 -1.17 13.65 -12.05
CA GLY A 59 -1.05 14.96 -12.70
C GLY A 59 0.40 15.35 -13.01
N ARG A 60 0.60 16.57 -13.53
CA ARG A 60 1.93 17.13 -13.89
C ARG A 60 2.89 17.25 -12.70
N TYR A 61 2.35 17.38 -11.49
CA TYR A 61 3.06 17.31 -10.21
C TYR A 61 2.60 16.09 -9.39
N GLY A 62 2.20 15.03 -10.09
CA GLY A 62 1.74 13.79 -9.51
C GLY A 62 2.89 12.97 -8.94
N GLY A 63 2.56 12.10 -8.00
CA GLY A 63 3.53 11.28 -7.28
C GLY A 63 2.84 10.34 -6.29
N THR A 64 3.61 9.40 -5.77
CA THR A 64 3.18 8.52 -4.67
C THR A 64 3.95 8.94 -3.43
N TYR A 65 3.23 9.46 -2.45
CA TYR A 65 3.79 10.03 -1.23
C TYR A 65 3.45 9.11 -0.05
N PRO A 66 4.44 8.43 0.55
CA PRO A 66 4.24 7.65 1.75
C PRO A 66 4.12 8.54 3.00
N HIS A 67 3.49 8.00 4.05
CA HIS A 67 3.55 8.57 5.40
C HIS A 67 5.00 8.62 5.90
N LYS A 68 5.30 9.55 6.81
CA LYS A 68 6.67 9.77 7.31
C LYS A 68 7.33 8.51 7.87
N ASP A 69 6.61 7.74 8.68
CA ASP A 69 7.14 6.50 9.28
C ASP A 69 7.43 5.42 8.23
N ILE A 70 6.56 5.33 7.23
CA ILE A 70 6.73 4.43 6.10
C ILE A 70 7.92 4.87 5.27
N ALA A 71 8.04 6.16 4.98
CA ALA A 71 9.16 6.74 4.24
C ALA A 71 10.49 6.45 4.93
N PHE A 72 10.56 6.62 6.26
CA PHE A 72 11.76 6.36 7.05
C PHE A 72 12.19 4.89 6.95
N LYS A 73 11.24 3.94 6.98
CA LYS A 73 11.54 2.52 6.81
C LYS A 73 12.15 2.18 5.44
N PHE A 74 11.72 2.86 4.38
CA PHE A 74 12.18 2.59 3.01
C PHE A 74 13.39 3.43 2.57
N ALA A 75 13.79 4.42 3.37
CA ALA A 75 14.97 5.27 3.12
C ALA A 75 16.24 4.78 3.84
N SER A 76 16.14 3.72 4.65
CA SER A 76 17.26 3.09 5.37
C SER A 76 17.88 1.92 4.62
#